data_AF-A0A939JTH4-F1
#
_entry.id   AF-A0A939JTH4-F1
#
_cell.length_a   1.000
_cell.length_b   1.000
_cell.length_c   1.000
_cell.angle_alpha   90.00
_cell.angle_beta   90.00
_cell.angle_gamma   90.00
#
_symmetry.space_group_name_H-M   'P 1'
#
loop_
_entity.id
_entity.type
_entity.pdbx_description
1 polymer ?
#
loop_
_entity_poly.entity_id
_entity_poly.type
_entity_poly.pdbx_seq_one_letter_code
_entity_poly.pdbx_strand_id
1 'polypeptide(L)'
;MGRDGAFRPHDLAFAARVQPLLVRAGNHVQALRRLSATAPALTADHPSGHGLTPRELTVLGLMAEGLTALGIARRLTISPHTVNRHLEKIYRKLGTNNRVSTLLLAQQAGLVPAT
;
A
#
# COMPACT_ATOMS: atom_id res chain seq x y z
N MET A 1 -12.80 16.11 27.23
CA MET A 1 -14.05 15.34 27.16
C MET A 1 -13.87 14.23 26.13
N GLY A 2 -13.28 13.11 26.56
CA GLY A 2 -12.98 11.95 25.71
C GLY A 2 -14.26 11.19 25.37
N ARG A 3 -14.42 10.81 24.10
CA ARG A 3 -15.49 9.90 23.67
C ARG A 3 -15.12 8.50 24.16
N ASP A 4 -16.01 7.87 24.92
CA ASP A 4 -15.85 6.51 25.45
C ASP A 4 -15.46 5.54 24.34
N GLY A 5 -14.25 4.97 24.45
CA GLY A 5 -13.61 4.11 23.45
C GLY A 5 -14.16 2.68 23.38
N ALA A 6 -15.43 2.48 23.74
CA ALA A 6 -16.07 1.16 23.68
C ALA A 6 -16.80 0.98 22.35
N PHE A 7 -16.45 -0.08 21.62
CA PHE A 7 -17.20 -0.52 20.45
C PHE A 7 -18.65 -0.80 20.83
N ARG A 8 -19.60 -0.22 20.09
CA ARG A 8 -21.02 -0.45 20.33
C ARG A 8 -21.40 -1.86 19.87
N PRO A 9 -22.51 -2.43 20.35
CA PRO A 9 -22.97 -3.76 19.92
C PRO A 9 -23.11 -3.90 18.40
N HIS A 10 -23.51 -2.83 17.71
CA HIS A 10 -23.59 -2.82 16.26
C HIS A 10 -22.21 -2.88 15.57
N ASP A 11 -21.20 -2.24 16.15
CA ASP A 11 -19.82 -2.26 15.63
C ASP A 11 -19.23 -3.67 15.73
N LEU A 12 -19.49 -4.36 16.86
CA LEU A 12 -19.08 -5.75 17.07
C LEU A 12 -19.82 -6.72 16.14
N ALA A 13 -21.12 -6.52 15.93
CA ALA A 13 -21.91 -7.34 15.01
C ALA A 13 -21.47 -7.16 13.55
N PHE A 14 -21.13 -5.93 13.15
CA PHE A 14 -20.54 -5.65 11.86
C PHE A 14 -19.17 -6.32 11.72
N ALA A 15 -18.29 -6.14 12.72
CA ALA A 15 -16.96 -6.75 12.75
C ALA A 15 -17.04 -8.27 12.61
N ALA A 16 -17.91 -8.95 13.37
CA ALA A 16 -18.12 -10.39 13.28
C ALA A 16 -18.53 -10.85 11.87
N ARG A 17 -19.33 -10.06 11.15
CA ARG A 17 -19.75 -10.36 9.78
C ARG A 17 -18.63 -10.21 8.76
N VAL A 18 -17.74 -9.23 8.93
CA VAL A 18 -16.61 -8.97 8.01
C VAL A 18 -15.34 -9.74 8.38
N GLN A 19 -15.22 -10.22 9.61
CA GLN A 19 -14.03 -10.89 10.15
C GLN A 19 -13.56 -12.08 9.29
N PRO A 20 -14.42 -12.98 8.76
CA PRO A 20 -13.96 -14.06 7.91
C PRO A 20 -13.25 -13.59 6.63
N LEU A 21 -13.71 -12.47 6.05
CA LEU A 21 -13.08 -11.87 4.88
C LEU A 21 -11.72 -11.26 5.24
N LEU A 22 -11.64 -10.55 6.37
CA LEU A 22 -10.40 -9.95 6.86
C LEU A 22 -9.33 -11.02 7.17
N VAL A 23 -9.73 -12.11 7.84
CA VAL A 23 -8.83 -13.25 8.12
C VAL A 23 -8.33 -13.88 6.83
N ARG A 24 -9.21 -14.11 5.85
CA ARG A 24 -8.83 -14.67 4.55
C ARG A 24 -7.88 -13.75 3.78
N ALA A 25 -8.15 -12.45 3.77
CA ALA A 25 -7.27 -11.46 3.16
C ALA A 25 -5.89 -11.43 3.85
N GLY A 26 -5.85 -11.46 5.18
CA GLY A 26 -4.60 -11.53 5.95
C GLY A 26 -3.78 -12.77 5.64
N ASN A 27 -4.42 -13.94 5.56
CA ASN A 27 -3.76 -15.19 5.17
C ASN A 27 -3.20 -15.12 3.75
N HIS A 28 -3.91 -14.49 2.82
CA HIS A 28 -3.44 -14.30 1.45
C HIS A 28 -2.21 -13.39 1.39
N VAL A 29 -2.21 -12.27 2.13
CA VAL A 29 -1.04 -11.38 2.23
C VAL A 29 0.17 -12.11 2.81
N GLN A 30 -0.01 -12.91 3.86
CA GLN A 30 1.05 -13.73 4.44
C GLN A 30 1.61 -14.76 3.44
N ALA A 31 0.73 -15.43 2.68
CA ALA A 31 1.15 -16.37 1.64
C ALA A 31 1.97 -15.68 0.54
N LEU A 32 1.52 -14.52 0.07
CA LEU A 32 2.25 -13.73 -0.93
C LEU A 32 3.62 -13.28 -0.41
N ARG A 33 3.72 -12.81 0.85
CA ARG A 33 5.01 -12.44 1.47
C ARG A 33 5.97 -13.63 1.50
N ARG A 34 5.50 -14.83 1.83
CA ARG A 34 6.33 -16.05 1.85
C ARG A 34 6.85 -16.40 0.45
N LEU A 35 5.98 -16.35 -0.56
CA LEU A 35 6.36 -16.61 -1.94
C LEU A 35 7.37 -15.59 -2.47
N SER A 36 7.26 -14.32 -2.07
CA SER A 36 8.21 -13.28 -2.46
C SER A 36 9.49 -13.26 -1.64
N ALA A 37 9.49 -13.78 -0.41
CA ALA A 37 10.70 -13.92 0.40
C ALA A 37 11.68 -14.99 -0.17
N THR A 38 11.17 -15.94 -0.94
CA THR A 38 11.99 -16.93 -1.67
C THR A 38 12.51 -16.42 -3.03
N ALA A 39 12.04 -15.24 -3.49
CA ALA A 39 12.61 -14.62 -4.68
C ALA A 39 13.99 -14.07 -4.35
N PRO A 40 15.02 -14.31 -5.20
CA PRO A 40 16.35 -13.76 -4.97
C PRO A 40 16.24 -12.24 -4.85
N ALA A 41 16.88 -11.68 -3.82
CA ALA A 41 17.02 -10.25 -3.65
C ALA A 41 17.75 -9.71 -4.89
N LEU A 42 17.00 -9.17 -5.85
CA LEU A 42 17.57 -8.34 -6.89
C LEU A 42 18.29 -7.21 -6.16
N THR A 43 19.61 -7.22 -6.32
CA THR A 43 20.57 -6.34 -5.66
C THR A 43 20.00 -4.94 -5.48
N ALA A 44 19.92 -4.51 -4.22
CA ALA A 44 19.49 -3.18 -3.83
C ALA A 44 20.49 -2.13 -4.33
N ASP A 45 20.36 -1.76 -5.61
CA ASP A 45 21.05 -0.61 -6.17
C ASP A 45 20.16 0.62 -6.00
N HIS A 46 20.38 1.33 -4.89
CA HIS A 46 19.85 2.66 -4.53
C HIS A 46 18.33 2.91 -4.69
N PRO A 47 17.67 3.61 -3.74
CA PRO A 47 16.29 4.10 -3.94
C PRO A 47 16.13 5.02 -5.17
N SER A 48 17.24 5.51 -5.73
CA SER A 48 17.35 6.26 -6.98
C SER A 48 17.32 5.39 -8.25
N GLY A 49 17.58 4.08 -8.16
CA GLY A 49 17.76 3.18 -9.31
C GLY A 49 16.48 2.90 -10.11
N HIS A 50 15.30 3.16 -9.54
CA HIS A 50 14.02 2.93 -10.22
C HIS A 50 13.51 4.15 -11.01
N GLY A 51 14.24 5.27 -11.02
CA GLY A 51 13.87 6.47 -11.78
C GLY A 51 12.56 7.14 -11.33
N LEU A 52 12.12 6.90 -10.09
CA LEU A 52 10.94 7.56 -9.51
C LEU A 52 11.23 9.04 -9.25
N THR A 53 10.27 9.89 -9.60
CA THR A 53 10.33 11.33 -9.28
C THR A 53 10.00 11.57 -7.79
N PRO A 54 10.40 12.71 -7.22
CA PRO A 54 10.03 13.07 -5.83
C PRO A 54 8.52 13.01 -5.57
N ARG A 55 7.71 13.41 -6.57
CA ARG A 55 6.25 13.37 -6.46
C ARG A 55 5.71 11.94 -6.46
N GLU A 56 6.29 11.06 -7.27
CA GLU A 56 5.93 9.64 -7.30
C GLU A 56 6.32 8.94 -6.00
N LEU A 57 7.49 9.25 -5.42
CA LEU A 57 7.88 8.74 -4.09
C LEU A 57 6.89 9.19 -3.00
N THR A 58 6.46 10.45 -3.03
CA THR A 58 5.44 10.95 -2.11
C THR A 58 4.13 10.17 -2.23
N VAL A 59 3.66 9.94 -3.46
CA VAL A 59 2.43 9.17 -3.72
C VAL A 59 2.58 7.71 -3.29
N LEU A 60 3.74 7.09 -3.54
CA LEU A 60 4.05 5.72 -3.13
C LEU A 60 4.08 5.58 -1.60
N GLY A 61 4.64 6.54 -0.87
CA GLY A 61 4.62 6.57 0.60
C GLY A 61 3.21 6.64 1.16
N LEU A 62 2.36 7.54 0.65
CA LEU A 62 0.97 7.64 1.06
C LEU A 62 0.16 6.38 0.68
N MET A 63 0.51 5.72 -0.42
CA MET A 63 -0.07 4.42 -0.76
C MET A 63 0.31 3.34 0.26
N ALA A 64 1.56 3.33 0.72
CA ALA A 64 2.06 2.39 1.74
C ALA A 64 1.40 2.62 3.12
N GLU A 65 1.02 3.86 3.44
CA GLU A 65 0.17 4.20 4.58
C GLU A 65 -1.29 3.69 4.44
N GLY A 66 -1.65 3.07 3.31
CA GLY A 66 -2.98 2.50 3.09
C GLY A 66 -3.99 3.48 2.48
N LEU A 67 -3.59 4.69 2.08
CA LEU A 67 -4.53 5.66 1.52
C LEU A 67 -5.01 5.24 0.12
N THR A 68 -6.30 5.41 -0.14
CA THR A 68 -6.90 5.25 -1.48
C THR A 68 -6.48 6.41 -2.40
N ALA A 69 -6.68 6.28 -3.72
CA ALA A 69 -6.38 7.38 -4.66
C ALA A 69 -7.12 8.68 -4.26
N LEU A 70 -8.35 8.57 -3.76
CA LEU A 70 -9.12 9.70 -3.22
C LEU A 70 -8.52 10.25 -1.92
N GLY A 71 -8.02 9.39 -1.02
CA GLY A 71 -7.32 9.81 0.19
C GLY A 71 -6.03 10.58 -0.12
N ILE A 72 -5.22 10.04 -1.04
CA ILE A 72 -3.99 10.67 -1.52
C ILE A 72 -4.31 12.01 -2.18
N ALA A 73 -5.32 12.06 -3.05
CA ALA A 73 -5.75 13.27 -3.74
C ALA A 73 -6.10 14.40 -2.76
N ARG A 74 -6.89 14.09 -1.73
CA ARG A 74 -7.23 15.03 -0.66
C ARG A 74 -6.00 15.52 0.10
N ARG A 75 -5.10 14.62 0.48
CA ARG A 75 -3.89 14.98 1.24
C ARG A 75 -2.91 15.82 0.43
N LEU A 76 -2.88 15.63 -0.88
CA LEU A 76 -1.99 16.33 -1.80
C LEU A 76 -2.64 17.52 -2.50
N THR A 77 -3.91 17.82 -2.21
CA THR A 77 -4.72 18.87 -2.85
C THR A 77 -4.67 18.82 -4.39
N ILE A 78 -4.89 17.63 -4.95
CA ILE A 78 -4.93 17.38 -6.41
C ILE A 78 -6.14 16.50 -6.76
N SER A 79 -6.43 16.33 -8.05
CA SER A 79 -7.53 15.45 -8.47
C SER A 79 -7.19 13.96 -8.29
N PRO A 80 -8.18 13.08 -8.03
CA PRO A 80 -7.98 11.63 -8.04
C PRO A 80 -7.45 11.11 -9.38
N HIS A 81 -7.84 11.75 -10.48
CA HIS A 81 -7.32 11.43 -11.81
C HIS A 81 -5.80 11.65 -11.89
N THR A 82 -5.31 12.77 -11.37
CA THR A 82 -3.86 13.07 -11.31
C THR A 82 -3.11 12.03 -10.47
N VAL A 83 -3.69 11.60 -9.34
CA VAL A 83 -3.11 10.52 -8.51
C VAL A 83 -3.02 9.23 -9.33
N ASN A 84 -4.09 8.81 -10.01
CA ASN A 84 -4.07 7.61 -10.85
C ASN A 84 -2.98 7.67 -11.92
N ARG A 85 -2.76 8.83 -12.54
CA ARG A 85 -1.65 9.03 -13.49
C ARG A 85 -0.28 8.87 -12.84
N HIS A 86 -0.09 9.31 -11.60
CA HIS A 86 1.14 9.01 -10.85
C HIS A 86 1.27 7.51 -10.56
N LEU A 87 0.18 6.83 -10.17
CA LEU A 87 0.18 5.39 -9.91
C LEU A 87 0.56 4.58 -11.17
N GLU A 88 -0.02 4.91 -12.33
CA GLU A 88 0.34 4.28 -13.60
C GLU A 88 1.84 4.43 -13.92
N LYS A 89 2.42 5.60 -13.65
CA LYS A 89 3.86 5.83 -13.86
C LYS A 89 4.70 5.03 -12.88
N ILE A 90 4.31 4.97 -11.61
CA ILE A 90 4.98 4.16 -10.58
C ILE A 90 4.96 2.68 -10.97
N TYR A 91 3.77 2.16 -11.33
CA TYR A 91 3.61 0.77 -11.75
C TYR A 91 4.53 0.43 -12.92
N ARG A 92 4.55 1.27 -13.96
CA ARG A 92 5.43 1.10 -15.11
C ARG A 92 6.92 1.14 -14.73
N LYS A 93 7.33 2.10 -13.90
CA LYS A 93 8.75 2.26 -13.48
C LYS A 93 9.23 1.12 -12.58
N LEU A 94 8.33 0.55 -11.79
CA LEU A 94 8.62 -0.60 -10.93
C LEU A 94 8.32 -1.95 -11.59
N GLY A 95 7.92 -1.97 -12.87
CA GLY A 95 7.60 -3.21 -13.59
C GLY A 95 6.44 -4.01 -12.98
N THR A 96 5.51 -3.33 -12.31
CA THR A 96 4.38 -3.94 -11.60
C THR A 96 3.05 -3.61 -12.27
N ASN A 97 2.01 -4.39 -12.00
CA ASN A 97 0.69 -4.24 -12.61
C ASN A 97 -0.43 -3.97 -11.61
N ASN A 98 -0.16 -4.05 -10.30
CA ASN A 98 -1.17 -3.88 -9.29
C ASN A 98 -0.58 -3.33 -7.98
N ARG A 99 -1.45 -2.71 -7.18
CA ARG A 99 -1.08 -2.05 -5.92
C ARG A 99 -0.27 -2.93 -4.97
N VAL A 100 -0.66 -4.20 -4.83
CA VAL A 100 -0.05 -5.11 -3.85
C VAL A 100 1.35 -5.50 -4.28
N SER A 101 1.55 -5.88 -5.55
CA SER A 101 2.87 -6.20 -6.08
C SER A 101 3.81 -4.99 -6.07
N THR A 102 3.29 -3.80 -6.37
CA THR A 102 4.05 -2.55 -6.26
C THR A 102 4.52 -2.28 -4.83
N LEU A 103 3.64 -2.41 -3.84
CA LEU A 103 4.00 -2.17 -2.44
C LEU A 103 5.02 -3.18 -1.93
N LEU A 104 4.86 -4.45 -2.29
CA LEU A 104 5.79 -5.50 -1.87
C LEU A 104 7.20 -5.27 -2.45
N LEU A 105 7.28 -4.94 -3.75
CA LEU A 105 8.56 -4.60 -4.38
C LEU A 105 9.14 -3.33 -3.77
N ALA A 106 8.33 -2.30 -3.53
CA ALA A 106 8.79 -1.06 -2.92
C ALA A 106 9.34 -1.26 -1.50
N GLN A 107 8.76 -2.19 -0.72
CA GLN A 107 9.31 -2.60 0.59
C GLN A 107 10.64 -3.35 0.44
N GLN A 108 10.71 -4.31 -0.49
CA GLN A 108 11.94 -5.06 -0.76
C GLN A 108 13.09 -4.16 -1.24
N ALA A 109 12.77 -3.14 -2.02
CA ALA A 109 13.71 -2.14 -2.53
C ALA A 109 14.02 -1.01 -1.53
N GLY A 110 13.43 -1.03 -0.32
CA GLY A 110 13.65 0.01 0.69
C GLY A 110 13.09 1.39 0.33
N LEU A 111 12.18 1.48 -0.65
CA LEU A 111 11.53 2.73 -1.06
C LEU A 111 10.46 3.19 -0.06
N VAL A 112 9.86 2.24 0.65
CA VAL A 112 8.88 2.48 1.72
C VAL A 112 9.12 1.51 2.89
N PRO A 113 8.70 1.87 4.12
CA PRO A 113 8.89 1.00 5.28
C PRO A 113 8.16 -0.34 5.13
N ALA A 114 8.77 -1.41 5.64
CA ALA A 114 8.09 -2.68 5.84
C ALA A 114 7.24 -2.62 7.11
N THR A 115 5.93 -2.47 6.93
CA THR A 115 4.93 -2.63 8.01
C THR A 115 4.67 -4.12 8.28
#